data_AF-A0A537A669-F1
#
_entry.id   AF-A0A537A669-F1
#
_cell.length_a   1.000
_cell.length_b   1.000
_cell.length_c   1.000
_cell.angle_alpha   90.00
_cell.angle_beta   90.00
_cell.angle_gamma   90.00
#
_symmetry.space_group_name_H-M   'P 1'
#
loop_
_entity.id
_entity.type
_entity.pdbx_description
1 polymer ?
#
loop_
_entity_poly.entity_id
_entity_poly.type
_entity_poly.pdbx_seq_one_letter_code
_entity_poly.pdbx_strand_id
1 'polypeptide(L)'
;MFTAVVRITGAGRLADFRERLRWLLVRDPDAEDYSEHHEGAALEYRFRPKKGIPFPALTEASGNFPELRVEAQWEHDGVRGRAVIENGRLVEEERGEPAAAGVEIVAGDEGRLDLALICERQDAGWLGYAATAERHTYFRYRDGALELVDPSAADDALEEIAFRLVDEWIWYDEEEAQTERARYAQYGYPVRGANLKSEKLALLRRRGERYSTLDPAAGEVREALIAQWLNRA
;
A
#
# COMPACT_ATOMS: atom_id res chain seq x y z
N MET A 1 -3.50 1.15 -6.22
CA MET A 1 -4.11 2.20 -7.08
C MET A 1 -3.08 3.29 -7.31
N PHE A 2 -2.82 3.71 -8.55
CA PHE A 2 -1.86 4.80 -8.81
C PHE A 2 -2.48 6.14 -8.42
N THR A 3 -1.81 6.90 -7.57
CA THR A 3 -2.14 8.30 -7.33
C THR A 3 -0.92 9.18 -7.56
N ALA A 4 -1.13 10.39 -8.10
CA ALA A 4 -0.07 11.38 -8.22
C ALA A 4 -0.59 12.77 -7.91
N VAL A 5 0.27 13.57 -7.27
CA VAL A 5 0.05 14.98 -7.01
C VAL A 5 1.23 15.75 -7.61
N VAL A 6 0.94 16.73 -8.44
CA VAL A 6 1.94 17.61 -9.03
C VAL A 6 1.69 19.03 -8.57
N ARG A 7 2.69 19.64 -7.93
CA ARG A 7 2.65 21.01 -7.40
C ARG A 7 3.60 21.91 -8.18
N ILE A 8 3.11 23.08 -8.56
CA ILE A 8 3.88 24.09 -9.26
C ILE A 8 3.96 25.32 -8.38
N THR A 9 5.20 25.75 -8.09
CA THR A 9 5.50 26.86 -7.20
C THR A 9 6.60 27.73 -7.80
N GLY A 10 6.69 29.00 -7.41
CA GLY A 10 7.73 29.90 -7.88
C GLY A 10 7.22 31.31 -8.17
N ALA A 11 8.10 32.14 -8.72
CA ALA A 11 7.83 33.56 -8.89
C ALA A 11 7.08 33.86 -10.20
N GLY A 12 5.78 34.17 -10.09
CA GLY A 12 4.98 34.71 -11.20
C GLY A 12 4.64 33.70 -12.30
N ARG A 13 3.79 34.13 -13.26
CA ARG A 13 3.44 33.38 -14.49
C ARG A 13 2.80 31.99 -14.31
N LEU A 14 2.30 31.67 -13.12
CA LEU A 14 1.51 30.46 -12.87
C LEU A 14 0.32 30.32 -13.83
N ALA A 15 -0.39 31.42 -14.13
CA ALA A 15 -1.51 31.40 -15.07
C ALA A 15 -1.06 31.01 -16.50
N ASP A 16 0.07 31.55 -16.96
CA ASP A 16 0.64 31.22 -18.27
C ASP A 16 1.12 29.76 -18.30
N PHE A 17 1.76 29.29 -17.21
CA PHE A 17 2.19 27.90 -17.06
C PHE A 17 1.00 26.95 -17.14
N ARG A 18 -0.08 27.26 -16.41
CA ARG A 18 -1.32 26.48 -16.43
C ARG A 18 -1.86 26.32 -17.84
N GLU A 19 -2.02 27.43 -18.57
CA GLU A 19 -2.56 27.37 -19.93
C GLU A 19 -1.64 26.57 -20.86
N ARG A 20 -0.31 26.72 -20.71
CA ARG A 20 0.65 25.90 -21.45
C ARG A 20 0.53 24.42 -21.12
N LEU A 21 0.49 24.06 -19.84
CA LEU A 21 0.39 22.68 -19.40
C LEU A 21 -0.93 22.04 -19.85
N ARG A 22 -2.06 22.74 -19.71
CA ARG A 22 -3.36 22.26 -20.20
C ARG A 22 -3.34 21.96 -21.70
N TRP A 23 -2.73 22.85 -22.49
CA TRP A 23 -2.59 22.64 -23.93
C TRP A 23 -1.72 21.42 -24.27
N LEU A 24 -0.67 21.16 -23.50
CA LEU A 24 0.19 19.97 -23.66
C LEU A 24 -0.56 18.69 -23.28
N LEU A 25 -1.27 18.70 -22.15
CA LEU A 25 -2.05 17.55 -21.69
C LEU A 25 -3.18 17.17 -22.64
N VAL A 26 -3.85 18.13 -23.27
CA VAL A 26 -4.87 17.83 -24.31
C VAL A 26 -4.29 17.07 -25.52
N ARG A 27 -2.99 17.24 -25.79
CA ARG A 27 -2.29 16.63 -26.93
C ARG A 27 -1.50 15.38 -26.55
N ASP A 28 -1.38 15.11 -25.26
CA ASP A 28 -0.68 13.94 -24.76
C ASP A 28 -1.64 12.73 -24.79
N PRO A 29 -1.37 11.70 -25.62
CA PRO A 29 -2.22 10.51 -25.71
C PRO A 29 -2.26 9.68 -24.41
N ASP A 30 -1.37 9.99 -23.47
CA ASP A 30 -1.27 9.36 -22.16
C ASP A 30 -1.76 10.28 -21.02
N ALA A 31 -2.23 11.50 -21.33
CA ALA A 31 -2.89 12.34 -20.33
C ALA A 31 -4.26 11.76 -19.95
N GLU A 32 -4.37 11.39 -18.69
CA GLU A 32 -5.59 10.86 -18.08
C GLU A 32 -6.31 11.92 -17.25
N ASP A 33 -7.51 11.57 -16.77
CA ASP A 33 -8.33 12.46 -15.95
C ASP A 33 -7.55 12.98 -14.74
N TYR A 34 -7.60 14.29 -14.55
CA TYR A 34 -7.00 15.00 -13.43
C TYR A 34 -7.94 16.05 -12.88
N SER A 35 -7.73 16.39 -11.60
CA SER A 35 -8.36 17.57 -10.99
C SER A 35 -7.31 18.65 -10.78
N GLU A 36 -7.70 19.90 -10.99
CA GLU A 36 -6.87 21.08 -10.84
C GLU A 36 -7.34 21.89 -9.64
N HIS A 37 -6.41 22.23 -8.74
CA HIS A 37 -6.64 22.97 -7.51
C HIS A 37 -5.71 24.17 -7.46
N HIS A 38 -6.22 25.27 -6.92
CA HIS A 38 -5.55 26.56 -6.88
C HIS A 38 -5.51 27.01 -5.43
N GLU A 39 -4.39 26.80 -4.75
CA GLU A 39 -4.23 27.21 -3.34
C GLU A 39 -3.06 28.19 -3.22
N GLY A 40 -3.35 29.42 -2.78
CA GLY A 40 -2.36 30.46 -2.57
C GLY A 40 -1.52 30.78 -3.82
N ALA A 41 -0.20 30.71 -3.68
CA ALA A 41 0.79 30.97 -4.73
C ALA A 41 1.25 29.67 -5.44
N ALA A 42 0.37 28.68 -5.55
CA ALA A 42 0.68 27.38 -6.16
C ALA A 42 -0.45 26.87 -7.05
N LEU A 43 -0.10 26.01 -8.00
CA LEU A 43 -1.03 25.14 -8.72
C LEU A 43 -0.83 23.72 -8.23
N GLU A 44 -1.91 22.98 -8.04
CA GLU A 44 -1.87 21.57 -7.71
C GLU A 44 -2.73 20.76 -8.68
N TYR A 45 -2.15 19.70 -9.24
CA TYR A 45 -2.82 18.76 -10.13
C TYR A 45 -2.83 17.39 -9.46
N ARG A 46 -4.01 16.77 -9.35
CA ARG A 46 -4.15 15.41 -8.81
C ARG A 46 -4.58 14.48 -9.93
N PHE A 47 -3.78 13.45 -10.16
CA PHE A 47 -3.97 12.44 -11.19
C PHE A 47 -4.32 11.08 -10.55
N ARG A 48 -5.11 10.29 -11.26
CA ARG A 48 -5.33 8.85 -11.00
C ARG A 48 -4.97 8.05 -12.26
N PRO A 49 -3.71 8.09 -12.72
CA PRO A 49 -3.35 7.60 -14.03
C PRO A 49 -3.22 6.07 -14.05
N LYS A 50 -3.66 5.43 -15.12
CA LYS A 50 -3.44 4.02 -15.44
C LYS A 50 -2.09 3.80 -16.15
N LYS A 51 -1.59 4.79 -16.88
CA LYS A 51 -0.39 4.72 -17.74
C LYS A 51 0.83 5.43 -17.14
N GLY A 52 0.64 6.26 -16.12
CA GLY A 52 1.71 6.98 -15.42
C GLY A 52 1.55 8.51 -15.45
N ILE A 53 2.50 9.22 -14.84
CA ILE A 53 2.51 10.68 -14.79
C ILE A 53 2.98 11.24 -16.14
N PRO A 54 2.35 12.30 -16.68
CA PRO A 54 2.73 12.92 -17.96
C PRO A 54 4.02 13.76 -17.84
N PHE A 55 5.14 13.13 -17.47
CA PHE A 55 6.44 13.76 -17.33
C PHE A 55 6.91 14.53 -18.57
N PRO A 56 6.66 14.06 -19.82
CA PRO A 56 7.02 14.84 -21.01
C PRO A 56 6.32 16.21 -21.06
N ALA A 57 5.01 16.26 -20.80
CA ALA A 57 4.27 17.52 -20.77
C ALA A 57 4.74 18.45 -19.64
N LEU A 58 5.01 17.90 -18.46
CA LEU A 58 5.53 18.66 -17.31
C LEU A 58 6.93 19.24 -17.58
N THR A 59 7.79 18.45 -18.22
CA THR A 59 9.15 18.86 -18.60
C THR A 59 9.13 19.95 -19.66
N GLU A 60 8.32 19.77 -20.70
CA GLU A 60 8.17 20.77 -21.75
C GLU A 60 7.57 22.09 -21.20
N ALA A 61 6.56 22.00 -20.33
CA ALA A 61 6.03 23.18 -19.65
C ALA A 61 7.12 23.88 -18.83
N SER A 62 7.84 23.15 -17.98
CA SER A 62 8.93 23.69 -17.14
C SER A 62 10.02 24.41 -17.95
N GLY A 63 10.35 23.93 -19.15
CA GLY A 63 11.34 24.59 -20.03
C GLY A 63 10.92 25.99 -20.50
N ASN A 64 9.62 26.29 -20.53
CA ASN A 64 9.08 27.61 -20.91
C ASN A 64 8.99 28.59 -19.72
N PHE A 65 9.13 28.09 -18.50
CA PHE A 65 8.98 28.83 -17.24
C PHE A 65 10.09 28.42 -16.26
N PRO A 66 11.36 28.78 -16.54
CA PRO A 66 12.50 28.43 -15.70
C PRO A 66 12.42 28.95 -14.26
N GLU A 67 11.59 29.97 -14.02
CA GLU A 67 11.31 30.56 -12.71
C GLU A 67 10.35 29.72 -11.83
N LEU A 68 9.76 28.66 -12.41
CA LEU A 68 8.81 27.78 -11.74
C LEU A 68 9.43 26.40 -11.49
N ARG A 69 9.20 25.88 -10.28
CA ARG A 69 9.54 24.54 -9.85
C ARG A 69 8.30 23.65 -9.95
N VAL A 70 8.45 22.51 -10.62
CA VAL A 70 7.42 21.48 -10.73
C VAL A 70 7.83 20.30 -9.87
N GLU A 71 7.04 19.97 -8.86
CA GLU A 71 7.26 18.83 -7.99
C GLU A 71 6.15 17.81 -8.18
N ALA A 72 6.50 16.61 -8.64
CA ALA A 72 5.60 15.47 -8.74
C ALA A 72 5.86 14.49 -7.59
N GLN A 73 4.79 14.06 -6.93
CA GLN A 73 4.80 12.99 -5.94
C GLN A 73 3.80 11.92 -6.38
N TRP A 74 4.14 10.65 -6.22
CA TRP A 74 3.24 9.56 -6.57
C TRP A 74 3.36 8.36 -5.64
N GLU A 75 2.31 7.55 -5.66
CA GLU A 75 2.27 6.23 -5.06
C GLU A 75 1.66 5.24 -6.05
N HIS A 76 2.34 4.11 -6.25
CA HIS A 76 1.87 3.00 -7.06
C HIS A 76 2.30 1.67 -6.44
N ASP A 77 1.34 0.83 -6.07
CA ASP A 77 1.58 -0.50 -5.49
C ASP A 77 2.59 -0.49 -4.32
N GLY A 78 2.41 0.47 -3.40
CA GLY A 78 3.30 0.64 -2.23
C GLY A 78 4.66 1.28 -2.55
N VAL A 79 4.94 1.59 -3.82
CA VAL A 79 6.13 2.34 -4.24
C VAL A 79 5.78 3.82 -4.29
N ARG A 80 6.38 4.61 -3.41
CA ARG A 80 6.30 6.08 -3.49
C ARG A 80 7.45 6.62 -4.31
N GLY A 81 7.22 7.73 -5.01
CA GLY A 81 8.29 8.44 -5.66
C GLY A 81 8.05 9.94 -5.68
N ARG A 82 9.13 10.67 -5.87
CA ARG A 82 9.16 12.12 -5.98
C ARG A 82 10.10 12.51 -7.10
N ALA A 83 9.70 13.50 -7.89
CA ALA A 83 10.51 14.05 -8.95
C ALA A 83 10.36 15.56 -8.97
N VAL A 84 11.45 16.24 -9.27
CA VAL A 84 11.49 17.68 -9.34
C VAL A 84 12.04 18.07 -10.70
N ILE A 85 11.29 18.95 -11.37
CA ILE A 85 11.64 19.47 -12.68
C ILE A 85 11.81 20.98 -12.57
N GLU A 86 12.96 21.45 -13.03
CA GLU A 86 13.28 22.87 -13.12
C GLU A 86 13.89 23.16 -14.49
N ASN A 87 13.44 24.24 -15.13
CA ASN A 87 13.93 24.67 -16.45
C ASN A 87 13.97 23.51 -17.48
N GLY A 88 12.90 22.71 -17.49
CA GLY A 88 12.76 21.57 -18.41
C GLY A 88 13.77 20.44 -18.19
N ARG A 89 14.32 20.32 -17.00
CA ARG A 89 15.23 19.24 -16.62
C ARG A 89 14.77 18.60 -15.32
N LEU A 90 14.82 17.28 -15.26
CA LEU A 90 14.70 16.52 -14.02
C LEU A 90 15.95 16.79 -13.18
N VAL A 91 15.78 17.50 -12.06
CA VAL A 91 16.88 17.91 -11.18
C VAL A 91 16.99 17.03 -9.94
N GLU A 92 15.87 16.46 -9.48
CA GLU A 92 15.84 15.46 -8.40
C GLU A 92 14.86 14.35 -8.81
N GLU A 93 15.26 13.11 -8.61
CA GLU A 93 14.39 11.95 -8.73
C GLU A 93 14.68 11.01 -7.57
N GLU A 94 13.69 10.84 -6.72
CA GLU A 94 13.66 9.84 -5.66
C GLU A 94 12.61 8.81 -6.06
N ARG A 95 13.06 7.61 -6.41
CA ARG A 95 12.18 6.45 -6.43
C ARG A 95 12.33 5.78 -5.09
N GLY A 96 11.27 5.78 -4.29
CA GLY A 96 11.21 4.93 -3.12
C GLY A 96 11.43 3.49 -3.55
N GLU A 97 12.07 2.72 -2.70
CA GLU A 97 11.98 1.27 -2.80
C GLU A 97 10.50 0.88 -2.57
N PRO A 98 10.03 -0.26 -3.14
CA PRO A 98 8.76 -0.83 -2.70
C PRO A 98 8.75 -0.82 -1.18
N ALA A 99 7.66 -0.32 -0.56
CA ALA A 99 7.51 -0.44 0.88
C ALA A 99 7.88 -1.87 1.26
N ALA A 100 8.90 -2.05 2.11
CA ALA A 100 9.33 -3.37 2.52
C ALA A 100 8.10 -4.05 3.11
N ALA A 101 7.53 -4.99 2.36
CA ALA A 101 6.27 -5.63 2.65
C ALA A 101 6.58 -7.07 3.04
N GLY A 102 6.34 -7.39 4.29
CA GLY A 102 6.52 -8.71 4.85
C GLY A 102 5.17 -9.39 5.00
N VAL A 103 5.03 -10.61 4.48
CA VAL A 103 3.89 -11.48 4.78
C VAL A 103 4.41 -12.71 5.51
N GLU A 104 3.72 -13.11 6.56
CA GLU A 104 3.88 -14.42 7.17
C GLU A 104 2.54 -15.11 7.38
N ILE A 105 2.47 -16.37 6.97
CA ILE A 105 1.33 -17.25 7.21
C ILE A 105 1.83 -18.51 7.90
N VAL A 106 1.18 -18.87 9.00
CA VAL A 106 1.41 -20.10 9.76
C VAL A 106 0.08 -20.81 9.90
N ALA A 107 0.02 -22.04 9.37
CA ALA A 107 -1.08 -22.96 9.59
C ALA A 107 -0.71 -23.93 10.71
N GLY A 108 -1.66 -24.20 11.59
CA GLY A 108 -1.58 -25.26 12.60
C GLY A 108 -2.38 -26.49 12.19
N ASP A 109 -2.61 -27.36 13.17
CA ASP A 109 -3.38 -28.60 13.00
C ASP A 109 -4.77 -28.33 12.39
N GLU A 110 -5.22 -29.28 11.57
CA GLU A 110 -6.53 -29.22 10.91
C GLU A 110 -6.77 -27.91 10.13
N GLY A 111 -5.70 -27.34 9.57
CA GLY A 111 -5.76 -26.11 8.80
C GLY A 111 -6.11 -24.87 9.62
N ARG A 112 -5.93 -24.90 10.95
CA ARG A 112 -6.14 -23.73 11.81
C ARG A 112 -5.20 -22.59 11.38
N LEU A 113 -5.71 -21.38 11.29
CA LEU A 113 -4.87 -20.20 11.08
C LEU A 113 -4.20 -19.80 12.40
N ASP A 114 -2.92 -20.14 12.57
CA ASP A 114 -2.15 -19.82 13.78
C ASP A 114 -1.63 -18.38 13.76
N LEU A 115 -1.22 -17.91 12.58
CA LEU A 115 -0.86 -16.52 12.35
C LEU A 115 -0.98 -16.19 10.87
N ALA A 116 -1.69 -15.12 10.55
CA ALA A 116 -1.47 -14.36 9.31
C ALA A 116 -0.97 -12.98 9.72
N LEU A 117 0.11 -12.52 9.11
CA LEU A 117 0.74 -11.23 9.35
C LEU A 117 1.03 -10.60 8.00
N ILE A 118 0.67 -9.35 7.84
CA ILE A 118 1.21 -8.47 6.82
C ILE A 118 1.73 -7.20 7.50
N CYS A 119 2.92 -6.76 7.12
CA CYS A 119 3.48 -5.50 7.59
C CYS A 119 4.16 -4.77 6.45
N GLU A 120 4.02 -3.45 6.43
CA GLU A 120 4.66 -2.58 5.47
C GLU A 120 5.44 -1.49 6.19
N ARG A 121 6.59 -1.15 5.62
CA ARG A 121 7.41 -0.07 6.14
C ARG A 121 6.85 1.28 5.70
N GLN A 122 6.59 2.15 6.65
CA GLN A 122 6.18 3.53 6.42
C GLN A 122 7.00 4.47 7.28
N ASP A 123 7.71 5.39 6.63
CA ASP A 123 8.68 6.29 7.26
C ASP A 123 9.71 5.50 8.10
N ALA A 124 9.88 5.86 9.37
CA ALA A 124 10.77 5.19 10.32
C ALA A 124 10.12 3.99 11.05
N GLY A 125 8.88 3.62 10.73
CA GLY A 125 8.15 2.55 11.41
C GLY A 125 7.54 1.53 10.48
N TRP A 126 6.79 0.62 11.08
CA TRP A 126 5.98 -0.38 10.40
C TRP A 126 4.54 -0.23 10.81
N LEU A 127 3.64 -0.55 9.91
CA LEU A 127 2.23 -0.75 10.19
C LEU A 127 1.79 -2.05 9.57
N GLY A 128 0.71 -2.60 10.09
CA GLY A 128 0.19 -3.82 9.52
C GLY A 128 -1.02 -4.37 10.21
N TYR A 129 -1.33 -5.59 9.81
CA TYR A 129 -2.49 -6.34 10.24
C TYR A 129 -2.07 -7.76 10.56
N ALA A 130 -2.66 -8.30 11.62
CA ALA A 130 -2.48 -9.68 11.98
C ALA A 130 -3.80 -10.35 12.32
N ALA A 131 -3.94 -11.62 11.96
CA ALA A 131 -5.09 -12.45 12.24
C ALA A 131 -4.67 -13.83 12.73
N THR A 132 -5.53 -14.42 13.54
CA THR A 132 -5.56 -15.83 13.91
C THR A 132 -6.94 -16.37 13.55
N ALA A 133 -7.19 -17.65 13.77
CA ALA A 133 -8.51 -18.22 13.59
C ALA A 133 -9.63 -17.57 14.45
N GLU A 134 -9.27 -16.84 15.52
CA GLU A 134 -10.22 -16.35 16.52
C GLU A 134 -10.27 -14.82 16.67
N ARG A 135 -9.17 -14.14 16.32
CA ARG A 135 -9.04 -12.69 16.54
C ARG A 135 -8.12 -12.08 15.50
N HIS A 136 -8.29 -10.78 15.29
CA HIS A 136 -7.40 -9.97 14.50
C HIS A 136 -7.07 -8.65 15.19
N THR A 137 -6.02 -7.98 14.72
CA THR A 137 -5.61 -6.67 15.19
C THR A 137 -4.92 -5.91 14.08
N TYR A 138 -5.07 -4.60 14.10
CA TYR A 138 -4.13 -3.71 13.41
C TYR A 138 -2.99 -3.37 14.36
N PHE A 139 -1.85 -2.94 13.82
CA PHE A 139 -0.74 -2.51 14.65
C PHE A 139 0.12 -1.44 14.00
N ARG A 140 0.86 -0.74 14.86
CA ARG A 140 1.97 0.15 14.52
C ARG A 140 3.19 -0.29 15.32
N TYR A 141 4.35 -0.27 14.69
CA TYR A 141 5.61 -0.59 15.33
C TYR A 141 6.63 0.48 15.02
N ARG A 142 7.14 1.14 16.05
CA ARG A 142 8.13 2.22 15.92
C ARG A 142 9.06 2.22 17.12
N ASP A 143 10.34 2.43 16.88
CA ASP A 143 11.37 2.53 17.92
C ASP A 143 11.33 1.38 18.95
N GLY A 144 11.09 0.15 18.47
CA GLY A 144 11.02 -1.04 19.33
C GLY A 144 9.67 -1.27 20.02
N ALA A 145 8.71 -0.35 19.90
CA ALA A 145 7.42 -0.42 20.58
C ALA A 145 6.29 -0.82 19.63
N LEU A 146 5.51 -1.83 20.03
CA LEU A 146 4.29 -2.26 19.33
C LEU A 146 3.05 -1.63 19.97
N GLU A 147 2.32 -0.88 19.17
CA GLU A 147 1.00 -0.37 19.47
C GLU A 147 -0.04 -1.22 18.74
N LEU A 148 -0.98 -1.79 19.49
CA LEU A 148 -2.14 -2.47 18.91
C LEU A 148 -3.25 -1.44 18.69
N VAL A 149 -3.80 -1.41 17.49
CA VAL A 149 -4.84 -0.46 17.09
C VAL A 149 -6.17 -1.18 17.08
N ASP A 150 -7.15 -0.60 17.77
CA ASP A 150 -8.53 -1.10 17.80
C ASP A 150 -9.12 -1.07 16.38
N PRO A 151 -9.84 -2.10 15.93
CA PRO A 151 -10.46 -2.11 14.61
C PRO A 151 -11.34 -0.89 14.30
N SER A 152 -12.01 -0.31 15.30
CA SER A 152 -12.83 0.90 15.13
C SER A 152 -12.02 2.20 14.96
N ALA A 153 -10.71 2.14 15.20
CA ALA A 153 -9.77 3.25 15.10
C ALA A 153 -8.74 3.07 13.98
N ALA A 154 -8.89 2.04 13.13
CA ALA A 154 -8.03 1.85 11.97
C ALA A 154 -8.21 2.99 10.96
N ASP A 155 -7.12 3.45 10.37
CA ASP A 155 -7.16 4.40 9.25
C ASP A 155 -7.07 3.67 7.90
N ASP A 156 -7.37 4.39 6.82
CA ASP A 156 -7.40 3.85 5.45
C ASP A 156 -6.12 3.07 5.10
N ALA A 157 -4.95 3.53 5.56
CA ALA A 157 -3.67 2.86 5.29
C ALA A 157 -3.60 1.45 5.94
N LEU A 158 -4.10 1.31 7.17
CA LEU A 158 -4.20 0.02 7.84
C LEU A 158 -5.21 -0.91 7.18
N GLU A 159 -6.37 -0.36 6.79
CA GLU A 159 -7.42 -1.12 6.12
C GLU A 159 -6.95 -1.66 4.77
N GLU A 160 -6.30 -0.83 3.96
CA GLU A 160 -5.75 -1.24 2.66
C GLU A 160 -4.74 -2.40 2.79
N ILE A 161 -3.89 -2.35 3.80
CA ILE A 161 -2.93 -3.43 4.09
C ILE A 161 -3.67 -4.71 4.48
N ALA A 162 -4.67 -4.62 5.36
CA ALA A 162 -5.46 -5.76 5.79
C ALA A 162 -6.22 -6.40 4.61
N PHE A 163 -6.84 -5.59 3.74
CA PHE A 163 -7.56 -6.08 2.57
C PHE A 163 -6.64 -6.88 1.64
N ARG A 164 -5.39 -6.44 1.41
CA ARG A 164 -4.42 -7.21 0.61
C ARG A 164 -4.19 -8.62 1.16
N LEU A 165 -4.04 -8.74 2.48
CA LEU A 165 -3.83 -10.04 3.11
C LEU A 165 -5.10 -10.90 3.04
N VAL A 166 -6.25 -10.32 3.37
CA VAL A 166 -7.54 -11.02 3.39
C VAL A 166 -7.90 -11.51 1.98
N ASP A 167 -7.86 -10.62 1.00
CA ASP A 167 -8.21 -10.93 -0.39
C ASP A 167 -7.32 -12.03 -0.99
N GLU A 168 -6.08 -12.17 -0.54
CA GLU A 168 -5.19 -13.20 -1.04
C GLU A 168 -5.26 -14.49 -0.22
N TRP A 169 -5.33 -14.41 1.11
CA TRP A 169 -5.06 -15.56 1.98
C TRP A 169 -6.24 -16.07 2.79
N ILE A 170 -7.16 -15.18 3.18
CA ILE A 170 -8.11 -15.46 4.26
C ILE A 170 -9.56 -15.43 3.72
N TRP A 171 -10.43 -16.21 4.31
CA TRP A 171 -11.88 -16.02 4.23
C TRP A 171 -12.48 -16.19 5.63
N TYR A 172 -13.57 -15.47 5.90
CA TYR A 172 -14.24 -15.49 7.21
C TYR A 172 -15.49 -16.37 7.19
N ASP A 173 -15.81 -16.99 8.32
CA ASP A 173 -17.02 -17.82 8.42
C ASP A 173 -18.33 -17.01 8.41
N GLU A 174 -18.26 -15.69 8.59
CA GLU A 174 -19.39 -14.79 8.40
C GLU A 174 -19.71 -14.55 6.91
N GLU A 175 -18.77 -14.88 6.00
CA GLU A 175 -18.94 -14.69 4.56
C GLU A 175 -19.72 -15.84 3.91
N GLU A 176 -20.40 -15.55 2.79
CA GLU A 176 -21.07 -16.54 1.94
C GLU A 176 -20.08 -17.36 1.10
N ALA A 177 -19.12 -18.03 1.73
CA ALA A 177 -18.13 -18.88 1.10
C ALA A 177 -18.55 -20.38 1.05
N GLN A 178 -19.65 -20.72 0.38
CA GLN A 178 -20.16 -22.11 0.34
C GLN A 178 -19.13 -23.10 -0.23
N THR A 179 -18.39 -22.69 -1.26
CA THR A 179 -17.34 -23.51 -1.89
C THR A 179 -16.20 -23.80 -0.93
N GLU A 180 -15.75 -22.83 -0.14
CA GLU A 180 -14.67 -23.05 0.83
C GLU A 180 -15.10 -23.98 1.95
N ARG A 181 -16.33 -23.81 2.47
CA ARG A 181 -16.90 -24.72 3.47
C ARG A 181 -16.95 -26.17 2.97
N ALA A 182 -17.37 -26.39 1.73
CA ALA A 182 -17.39 -27.72 1.13
C ALA A 182 -15.97 -28.32 1.02
N ARG A 183 -14.97 -27.52 0.67
CA ARG A 183 -13.57 -27.96 0.58
C ARG A 183 -13.01 -28.33 1.96
N TYR A 184 -13.26 -27.51 2.98
CA TYR A 184 -12.86 -27.82 4.37
C TYR A 184 -13.50 -29.12 4.86
N ALA A 185 -14.79 -29.32 4.59
CA ALA A 185 -15.49 -30.56 4.92
C ALA A 185 -14.87 -31.78 4.22
N GLN A 186 -14.46 -31.66 2.94
CA GLN A 186 -13.75 -32.73 2.23
C GLN A 186 -12.38 -33.05 2.84
N TYR A 187 -11.71 -32.06 3.43
CA TYR A 187 -10.45 -32.26 4.14
C TYR A 187 -10.63 -32.81 5.56
N GLY A 188 -11.87 -32.83 6.06
CA GLY A 188 -12.17 -33.17 7.45
C GLY A 188 -11.79 -32.05 8.43
N TYR A 189 -11.69 -30.81 7.96
CA TYR A 189 -11.27 -29.67 8.77
C TYR A 189 -12.47 -28.84 9.24
N PRO A 190 -12.48 -28.38 10.51
CA PRO A 190 -13.51 -27.49 10.99
C PRO A 190 -13.30 -26.07 10.43
N VAL A 191 -14.40 -25.37 10.23
CA VAL A 191 -14.42 -23.94 9.89
C VAL A 191 -14.37 -23.13 11.19
N ARG A 192 -13.55 -22.08 11.22
CA ARG A 192 -13.34 -21.17 12.37
C ARG A 192 -13.64 -19.73 11.94
N GLY A 193 -13.46 -18.75 12.83
CA GLY A 193 -13.74 -17.34 12.52
C GLY A 193 -12.98 -16.84 11.28
N ALA A 194 -11.67 -17.04 11.27
CA ALA A 194 -10.83 -16.82 10.09
C ALA A 194 -10.19 -18.12 9.60
N ASN A 195 -10.19 -18.34 8.30
CA ASN A 195 -9.71 -19.56 7.67
C ASN A 195 -8.80 -19.23 6.49
N LEU A 196 -7.84 -20.11 6.20
CA LEU A 196 -7.08 -20.00 4.97
C LEU A 196 -7.95 -20.39 3.77
N LYS A 197 -7.83 -19.66 2.66
CA LYS A 197 -8.38 -20.13 1.38
C LYS A 197 -7.77 -21.49 1.07
N SER A 198 -8.61 -22.46 0.73
CA SER A 198 -8.26 -23.86 0.52
C SER A 198 -7.09 -24.07 -0.46
N GLU A 199 -6.97 -23.23 -1.49
CA GLU A 199 -5.82 -23.23 -2.42
C GLU A 199 -4.50 -22.87 -1.72
N LYS A 200 -4.51 -21.88 -0.82
CA LYS A 200 -3.36 -21.45 -0.04
C LYS A 200 -3.02 -22.46 1.04
N LEU A 201 -4.03 -23.05 1.68
CA LEU A 201 -3.84 -24.15 2.64
C LEU A 201 -3.17 -25.36 1.97
N ALA A 202 -3.59 -25.73 0.77
CA ALA A 202 -2.96 -26.80 -0.01
C ALA A 202 -1.50 -26.48 -0.39
N LEU A 203 -1.21 -25.22 -0.72
CA LEU A 203 0.17 -24.74 -0.97
C LEU A 203 1.04 -24.87 0.28
N LEU A 204 0.56 -24.42 1.44
CA LEU A 204 1.28 -24.44 2.71
C LEU A 204 1.59 -25.85 3.20
N ARG A 205 0.63 -26.78 3.07
CA ARG A 205 0.85 -28.19 3.44
C ARG A 205 2.00 -28.85 2.68
N ARG A 206 2.29 -28.40 1.46
CA ARG A 206 3.45 -28.88 0.68
C ARG A 206 4.78 -28.25 1.12
N ARG A 207 4.74 -27.16 1.88
CA ARG A 207 5.89 -26.33 2.25
C ARG A 207 6.19 -26.34 3.76
N GLY A 208 5.56 -27.24 4.51
CA GLY A 208 5.78 -27.34 5.97
C GLY A 208 4.97 -26.32 6.77
N GLU A 209 3.76 -25.99 6.32
CA GLU A 209 2.72 -25.27 7.09
C GLU A 209 3.07 -23.81 7.42
N ARG A 210 4.17 -23.28 6.87
CA ARG A 210 4.58 -21.88 6.99
C ARG A 210 4.98 -21.29 5.65
N TYR A 211 4.63 -20.03 5.44
CA TYR A 211 5.10 -19.16 4.36
C TYR A 211 5.56 -17.85 4.98
N SER A 212 6.73 -17.35 4.59
CA SER A 212 7.24 -16.08 5.08
C SER A 212 8.07 -15.38 4.00
N THR A 213 7.82 -14.09 3.84
CA THR A 213 8.67 -13.14 3.09
C THR A 213 9.28 -12.08 4.01
N LEU A 214 9.17 -12.25 5.33
CA LEU A 214 9.70 -11.28 6.28
C LEU A 214 11.22 -11.17 6.12
N ASP A 215 11.69 -9.95 5.95
CA ASP A 215 13.11 -9.63 6.10
C ASP A 215 13.48 -9.55 7.60
N PRO A 216 14.77 -9.40 7.96
CA PRO A 216 15.18 -9.32 9.36
C PRO A 216 14.50 -8.18 10.15
N ALA A 217 14.21 -7.04 9.52
CA ALA A 217 13.60 -5.90 10.20
C ALA A 217 12.10 -6.12 10.46
N ALA A 218 11.39 -6.73 9.50
CA ALA A 218 10.02 -7.21 9.69
C ALA A 218 9.95 -8.38 10.71
N GLY A 219 11.04 -9.13 10.85
CA GLY A 219 11.19 -10.15 11.90
C GLY A 219 11.04 -9.60 13.32
N GLU A 220 11.55 -8.40 13.59
CA GLU A 220 11.40 -7.77 14.92
C GLU A 220 9.94 -7.42 15.22
N VAL A 221 9.19 -6.95 14.21
CA VAL A 221 7.75 -6.68 14.31
C VAL A 221 6.99 -7.96 14.68
N ARG A 222 7.31 -9.06 13.99
CA ARG A 222 6.72 -10.38 14.26
C ARG A 222 6.97 -10.84 15.69
N GLU A 223 8.20 -10.74 16.19
CA GLU A 223 8.53 -11.15 17.55
C GLU A 223 7.79 -10.30 18.60
N ALA A 224 7.71 -8.98 18.39
CA ALA A 224 6.93 -8.10 19.26
C ALA A 224 5.44 -8.46 19.27
N LEU A 225 4.87 -8.74 18.09
CA LEU A 225 3.48 -9.15 17.94
C LEU A 225 3.21 -10.48 18.64
N ILE A 226 4.07 -11.48 18.49
CA ILE A 226 3.94 -12.76 19.18
C ILE A 226 3.96 -12.55 20.70
N ALA A 227 4.94 -11.79 21.19
CA ALA A 227 5.11 -11.53 22.62
C ALA A 227 3.91 -10.79 23.24
N GLN A 228 3.37 -9.79 22.55
CA GLN A 228 2.36 -8.89 23.12
C GLN A 228 0.93 -9.25 22.78
N TRP A 229 0.66 -9.79 21.59
CA TRP A 229 -0.70 -10.05 21.11
C TRP A 229 -1.06 -11.52 21.19
N LEU A 230 -0.21 -12.41 20.65
CA LEU A 230 -0.50 -13.84 20.64
C LEU A 230 -0.39 -14.47 22.03
N ASN A 231 0.64 -14.09 22.80
CA ASN A 231 0.88 -14.64 24.14
C ASN A 231 0.14 -13.91 25.28
N ARG A 232 -0.75 -12.96 24.96
CA ARG A 232 -1.67 -12.40 25.97
C ARG A 232 -2.74 -13.45 26.32
N ALA A 233 -2.63 -13.95 27.55
CA ALA A 233 -3.63 -14.80 28.22
C ALA A 233 -4.92 -14.03 28.52
#